data_AF-D9WQ92-F1
#
_entry.id   AF-D9WQ92-F1
#
_cell.length_a   1.000
_cell.length_b   1.000
_cell.length_c   1.000
_cell.angle_alpha   90.00
_cell.angle_beta   90.00
_cell.angle_gamma   90.00
#
_symmetry.space_group_name_H-M   'P 1'
#
loop_
_entity.id
_entity.type
_entity.pdbx_description
1 polymer ?
#
loop_
_entity_poly.entity_id
_entity_poly.type
_entity_poly.pdbx_seq_one_letter_code
_entity_poly.pdbx_strand_id
1 'polypeptide(L)' 'MAALAASGYTNREIAAKLYITISTVEQHLTRVYRKINISQRRDLPASLDFDVAHTA' A
#
# COMPACT_ATOMS: atom_id res chain seq x y z
N MET A 1 -0.36 3.40 -3.17
CA MET A 1 0.32 3.33 -1.86
C MET A 1 1.05 2.02 -1.65
N ALA A 2 0.36 0.87 -1.80
CA ALA A 2 0.97 -0.45 -1.62
C ALA A 2 2.16 -0.71 -2.57
N ALA A 3 2.07 -0.33 -3.84
CA ALA A 3 3.20 -0.41 -4.77
C ALA A 3 4.42 0.39 -4.30
N LEU A 4 4.23 1.65 -3.86
CA LEU A 4 5.33 2.45 -3.28
C LEU A 4 5.90 1.81 -2.00
N ALA A 5 5.04 1.23 -1.15
CA ALA A 5 5.50 0.52 0.03
C ALA A 5 6.32 -0.74 -0.35
N ALA A 6 5.89 -1.47 -1.37
CA ALA A 6 6.58 -2.64 -1.93
C ALA A 6 7.93 -2.25 -2.58
N SER A 7 8.00 -1.08 -3.22
CA SER A 7 9.25 -0.52 -3.75
C SER A 7 10.19 0.06 -2.67
N GLY A 8 9.84 -0.04 -1.39
CA GLY A 8 10.70 0.36 -0.26
C GLY A 8 10.43 1.74 0.35
N TYR A 9 9.46 2.52 -0.15
CA TYR A 9 9.19 3.87 0.38
C TYR A 9 8.51 3.84 1.76
N THR A 10 9.04 4.58 2.73
CA THR A 10 8.43 4.73 4.05
C THR A 10 7.05 5.40 3.98
N ASN A 11 6.20 5.18 4.98
CA ASN A 11 4.87 5.81 5.02
C ASN A 11 4.95 7.34 4.97
N ARG A 12 6.03 7.91 5.54
CA ARG A 12 6.32 9.35 5.50
C ARG A 12 6.65 9.85 4.09
N GLU A 13 7.47 9.12 3.34
CA GLU A 13 7.78 9.47 1.94
C GLU A 13 6.55 9.32 1.04
N ILE A 14 5.74 8.29 1.27
CA ILE A 14 4.47 8.09 0.53
C ILE A 14 3.51 9.25 0.83
N ALA A 15 3.38 9.63 2.10
CA ALA A 15 2.56 10.75 2.54
C ALA A 15 3.00 12.07 1.88
N ALA A 16 4.31 12.33 1.85
CA ALA A 16 4.89 13.49 1.19
C ALA A 16 4.67 13.48 -0.33
N LYS A 17 4.87 12.33 -1.00
CA LYS A 17 4.67 12.20 -2.45
C LYS A 17 3.22 12.37 -2.89
N LEU A 18 2.29 11.91 -2.06
CA LEU A 18 0.84 11.93 -2.35
C LEU A 18 0.12 13.13 -1.72
N TYR A 19 0.83 14.02 -1.02
CA TYR A 19 0.27 15.17 -0.31
C TYR A 19 -0.88 14.81 0.65
N ILE A 20 -0.75 13.68 1.35
CA ILE A 20 -1.72 13.18 2.33
C ILE A 20 -1.05 12.96 3.69
N THR A 21 -1.87 12.71 4.72
CA THR A 21 -1.33 12.40 6.05
C THR A 21 -0.78 10.97 6.13
N ILE A 22 0.19 10.76 7.03
CA ILE A 22 0.74 9.43 7.32
C ILE A 22 -0.36 8.47 7.79
N SER A 23 -1.30 8.96 8.62
CA SER A 23 -2.44 8.17 9.10
C SER A 23 -3.31 7.66 7.94
N THR A 24 -3.53 8.48 6.90
CA THR A 24 -4.24 8.05 5.68
C THR A 24 -3.49 6.94 4.95
N VAL A 25 -2.16 7.01 4.89
CA VAL A 25 -1.31 5.97 4.30
C VAL A 25 -1.43 4.67 5.09
N GLU A 26 -1.34 4.74 6.42
CA GLU A 26 -1.45 3.57 7.31
C GLU A 26 -2.82 2.89 7.20
N GLN A 27 -3.90 3.67 7.19
CA GLN A 27 -5.25 3.12 7.01
C GLN A 27 -5.40 2.43 5.65
N HIS A 28 -4.88 3.03 4.58
CA HIS A 28 -4.90 2.42 3.25
C HIS A 28 -4.09 1.13 3.21
N LEU A 29 -2.87 1.13 3.73
CA LEU A 29 -2.02 -0.07 3.77
C LEU A 29 -2.66 -1.17 4.61
N THR A 30 -3.23 -0.85 5.77
CA THR A 30 -3.93 -1.82 6.63
C THR A 30 -5.10 -2.49 5.90
N ARG A 31 -5.91 -1.71 5.16
CA ARG A 31 -7.01 -2.25 4.35
C ARG A 31 -6.51 -3.15 3.24
N VAL A 32 -5.43 -2.75 2.57
CA VAL A 32 -4.81 -3.54 1.50
C VAL A 32 -4.24 -4.85 2.04
N TYR A 33 -3.50 -4.79 3.15
CA TYR A 33 -2.89 -5.97 3.79
C TYR A 33 -3.95 -6.99 4.17
N ARG A 34 -5.05 -6.52 4.78
CA ARG A 34 -6.19 -7.37 5.10
C ARG A 34 -6.84 -7.98 3.85
N LYS A 35 -6.93 -7.23 2.74
CA LYS A 35 -7.53 -7.72 1.49
C LYS A 35 -6.73 -8.86 0.86
N ILE A 36 -5.39 -8.81 0.96
CA ILE A 36 -4.49 -9.84 0.43
C ILE A 36 -4.00 -10.82 1.51
N ASN A 37 -4.61 -10.78 2.69
CA ASN A 37 -4.35 -11.64 3.85
C ASN A 37 -2.86 -11.70 4.27
N ILE A 38 -2.18 -10.56 4.22
CA ILE A 38 -0.82 -10.41 4.75
C ILE A 38 -0.83 -9.60 6.03
N SER A 39 0.12 -9.87 6.92
CA SER A 39 0.26 -9.15 8.18
C SER A 39 1.45 -8.20 8.19
N GLN A 40 2.47 -8.43 7.35
CA GLN A 40 3.69 -7.66 7.38
C GLN A 40 4.01 -7.00 6.05
N ARG A 41 4.69 -5.86 6.17
CA ARG A 41 5.20 -5.12 5.02
C ARG A 41 6.18 -5.94 4.17
N ARG A 42 6.88 -6.89 4.80
CA ARG A 42 7.84 -7.79 4.15
C ARG A 42 7.17 -8.82 3.26
N ASP A 43 5.88 -9.09 3.52
CA ASP A 43 5.07 -10.02 2.76
C ASP A 43 4.41 -9.34 1.55
N LEU A 44 4.63 -8.03 1.31
CA LEU A 44 4.16 -7.41 0.07
C LEU A 44 4.96 -7.99 -1.09
N PRO A 45 4.27 -8.54 -2.11
CA PRO A 45 4.91 -8.83 -3.38
C PRO A 45 5.54 -7.55 -3.92
N ALA A 46 6.82 -7.60 -4.30
CA ALA A 46 7.50 -6.50 -5.00
C ALA A 46 6.74 -6.09 -6.29
N SER A 47 6.01 -7.05 -6.86
CA SER A 47 5.15 -6.93 -8.03
C SER A 47 3.68 -6.88 -7.63
N LEU A 48 3.28 -5.93 -6.77
CA LEU A 48 1.85 -5.65 -6.55
C LEU A 48 1.31 -4.83 -7.72
N ASP A 49 1.17 -5.48 -8.87
CA ASP A 49 0.18 -5.07 -9.87
C ASP A 49 -1.17 -5.45 -9.29
N PHE A 50 -1.84 -4.47 -8.67
CA PHE A 50 -3.26 -4.63 -8.39
C PHE A 50 -3.95 -4.54 -9.74
N ASP A 51 -4.17 -5.70 -10.37
CA ASP A 51 -5.19 -5.84 -11.39
C ASP A 51 -6.48 -5.26 -10.80
N VAL A 52 -6.90 -4.11 -11.36
CA VAL A 52 -8.20 -3.54 -11.11
C VAL A 52 -9.17 -4.44 -11.85
N ALA A 53 -9.39 -5.63 -11.28
CA ALA A 53 -10.40 -6.56 -11.74
C ALA A 53 -11.76 -5.86 -11.57
N HIS A 54 -12.24 -5.37 -12.71
CA HIS A 54 -13.60 -5.08 -13.12
C HIS A 54 -14.66 -5.34 -12.04
N THR A 55 -15.30 -4.26 -11.60
CA THR A 55 -16.72 -4.32 -11.27
C THR A 55 -17.41 -3.29 -12.17
N ALA A 56 -17.74 -3.74 -13.37
CA ALA A 56 -18.66 -3.10 -14.30
C ALA A 56 -19.54 -4.21 -14.88
#